data_AF-A0A1Z1WFP0-F1
#
_entry.id   AF-A0A1Z1WFP0-F1
#
_cell.length_a   1.000
_cell.length_b   1.000
_cell.length_c   1.000
_cell.angle_alpha   90.00
_cell.angle_beta   90.00
_cell.angle_gamma   90.00
#
_symmetry.space_group_name_H-M   'P 1'
#
loop_
_entity.id
_entity.type
_entity.pdbx_description
1 polymer ?
#
loop_
_entity_poly.entity_id
_entity_poly.type
_entity_poly.pdbx_seq_one_letter_code
_entity_poly.pdbx_strand_id
1 'polypeptide(L)'
;MGEALGSPVLRVSVPALLRGEPDLTARLTPHQRVRVAEAREAAHAHADRGELMPTELDRVILELVRSVGRSEPVVLDSVPRGCEQARLLLASGLTGTQLTVLHLRAPDDPFEFSMRRQLARAASRGEAPVTGKDLLRMTRKAHVYAEQTLPGLADIARTGTRIADFDADAPVDRVAQEIREYLVRHGALPPLRAVASTGAGATRQGAGPCS
;
A
#
# COMPACT_ATOMS: atom_id res chain seq x y z
N MET A 1 2.79 2.46 8.81
CA MET A 1 3.72 1.31 8.86
C MET A 1 5.18 1.69 8.58
N GLY A 2 5.49 2.61 7.65
CA GLY A 2 6.87 2.94 7.29
C GLY A 2 7.74 3.60 8.38
N GLU A 3 7.17 4.41 9.27
CA GLU A 3 7.97 5.15 10.28
C GLU A 3 8.00 4.47 11.65
N ALA A 4 6.90 3.83 12.07
CA ALA A 4 6.75 3.31 13.43
C ALA A 4 7.60 2.05 13.73
N LEU A 5 8.18 1.39 12.71
CA LEU A 5 8.78 0.06 12.85
C LEU A 5 10.18 -0.08 12.18
N GLY A 6 10.81 1.04 11.81
CA GLY A 6 12.27 1.11 11.66
C GLY A 6 12.88 0.52 10.38
N SER A 7 12.14 0.44 9.28
CA SER A 7 12.74 0.17 7.96
C SER A 7 12.17 1.14 6.94
N PRO A 8 12.99 2.04 6.36
CA PRO A 8 12.51 2.94 5.32
C PRO A 8 12.05 2.09 4.13
N VAL A 9 10.79 2.29 3.73
CA VAL A 9 10.20 1.64 2.55
C VAL A 9 9.72 2.72 1.60
N LEU A 10 9.98 2.54 0.31
CA LEU A 10 9.40 3.42 -0.69
C LEU A 10 7.95 3.01 -0.94
N ARG A 11 7.00 3.83 -0.50
CA ARG A 11 5.58 3.61 -0.84
C ARG A 11 5.28 4.21 -2.20
N VAL A 12 4.90 3.36 -3.16
CA VAL A 12 4.56 3.76 -4.52
C VAL A 12 3.08 3.50 -4.77
N SER A 13 2.36 4.52 -5.24
CA SER A 13 0.97 4.41 -5.66
C SER A 13 0.65 5.49 -6.69
N VAL A 14 -0.38 5.30 -7.50
CA VAL A 14 -0.79 6.34 -8.45
C VAL A 14 -1.23 7.63 -7.76
N PRO A 15 -2.03 7.61 -6.68
CA PRO A 15 -2.35 8.84 -5.95
C PRO A 15 -1.11 9.59 -5.45
N ALA A 16 -0.09 8.88 -4.95
CA ALA A 16 1.17 9.49 -4.51
C ALA A 16 1.94 10.11 -5.70
N LEU A 17 1.99 9.40 -6.84
CA LEU A 17 2.61 9.89 -8.07
C LEU A 17 1.97 11.18 -8.57
N LEU A 18 0.63 11.25 -8.57
CA LEU A 18 -0.12 12.43 -9.00
C LEU A 18 0.00 13.61 -8.02
N ARG A 19 0.13 13.35 -6.72
CA ARG A 19 0.41 14.40 -5.73
C ARG A 19 1.83 14.96 -5.81
N GLY A 20 2.75 14.25 -6.48
CA GLY A 20 4.15 14.66 -6.57
C GLY A 20 4.87 14.50 -5.23
N GLU A 21 4.62 13.39 -4.51
CA GLU A 21 5.34 13.09 -3.27
C GLU A 21 6.86 13.19 -3.50
N PRO A 22 7.60 13.98 -2.70
CA PRO A 22 9.00 14.31 -2.98
C PRO A 22 9.90 13.08 -3.19
N ASP A 23 9.72 12.04 -2.37
CA ASP A 23 10.50 10.80 -2.45
C ASP A 23 10.31 10.06 -3.77
N LEU A 24 9.08 10.04 -4.30
CA LEU A 24 8.79 9.44 -5.60
C LEU A 24 9.34 10.32 -6.71
N THR A 25 9.03 11.62 -6.68
CA THR A 25 9.45 12.56 -7.72
C THR A 25 10.96 12.57 -7.89
N ALA A 26 11.73 12.55 -6.79
CA ALA A 26 13.20 12.49 -6.83
C ALA A 26 13.75 11.28 -7.59
N ARG A 27 13.01 10.18 -7.67
CA ARG A 27 13.41 8.93 -8.33
C ARG A 27 12.90 8.80 -9.76
N LEU A 28 11.98 9.66 -10.20
CA LEU A 28 11.48 9.65 -11.57
C LEU A 28 12.49 10.25 -12.54
N THR A 29 12.68 9.57 -13.67
CA THR A 29 13.42 10.13 -14.82
C THR A 29 12.66 11.31 -15.44
N PRO A 30 13.34 12.21 -16.18
CA PRO A 30 12.66 13.28 -16.91
C PRO A 30 11.53 12.78 -17.81
N HIS A 31 11.75 11.66 -18.51
CA HIS A 31 10.75 11.05 -19.39
C HIS A 31 9.51 10.54 -18.61
N GLN A 32 9.72 9.90 -17.47
CA GLN A 32 8.62 9.46 -16.61
C GLN A 32 7.80 10.63 -16.07
N ARG A 33 8.45 11.75 -15.71
CA ARG A 33 7.76 12.96 -15.23
C ARG A 33 6.84 13.54 -16.31
N VAL A 34 7.29 13.56 -17.57
CA VAL A 34 6.46 14.00 -18.71
C VAL A 34 5.23 13.12 -18.85
N ARG A 35 5.39 11.79 -18.87
CA ARG A 35 4.26 10.84 -18.97
C ARG A 35 3.25 10.98 -17.84
N VAL A 36 3.72 11.23 -16.61
CA VAL A 36 2.85 11.51 -15.46
C VAL A 36 2.07 12.82 -15.64
N ALA A 37 2.72 13.87 -16.15
CA ALA A 37 2.07 15.14 -16.41
C ALA A 37 1.00 15.00 -17.49
N GLU A 38 1.31 14.30 -18.59
CA GLU A 38 0.37 14.03 -19.71
C GLU A 38 -0.85 13.22 -19.27
N ALA A 39 -0.67 12.26 -18.36
CA ALA A 39 -1.77 11.42 -17.88
C ALA A 39 -2.61 12.05 -16.74
N ARG A 40 -2.19 13.20 -16.19
CA ARG A 40 -2.76 13.78 -14.97
C ARG A 40 -4.23 14.14 -15.12
N GLU A 41 -4.58 14.83 -16.20
CA GLU A 41 -5.93 15.33 -16.43
C GLU A 41 -6.93 14.18 -16.59
N ALA A 42 -6.58 13.19 -17.42
CA ALA A 42 -7.34 11.95 -17.56
C ALA A 42 -7.46 11.22 -16.22
N ALA A 43 -6.39 11.13 -15.43
CA ALA A 43 -6.44 10.45 -14.13
C ALA A 43 -7.42 11.11 -13.14
N HIS A 44 -7.49 12.44 -13.11
CA HIS A 44 -8.49 13.15 -12.29
C HIS A 44 -9.92 12.87 -12.78
N ALA A 45 -10.16 12.93 -14.08
CA ALA A 45 -11.47 12.63 -14.65
C ALA A 45 -11.94 11.20 -14.34
N HIS A 46 -11.03 10.21 -14.40
CA HIS A 46 -11.32 8.83 -14.02
C HIS A 46 -11.60 8.69 -12.51
N ALA A 47 -10.80 9.36 -11.66
CA ALA A 47 -10.99 9.34 -10.21
C ALA A 47 -12.34 9.90 -9.79
N ASP A 48 -12.80 10.97 -10.43
CA ASP A 48 -14.09 11.60 -10.19
C ASP A 48 -15.27 10.70 -10.58
N ARG A 49 -15.08 9.86 -11.60
CA ARG A 49 -16.06 8.85 -12.02
C ARG A 49 -15.97 7.53 -11.28
N GLY A 50 -14.98 7.36 -10.38
CA GLY A 50 -14.77 6.10 -9.65
C GLY A 50 -14.25 4.96 -10.52
N GLU A 51 -13.56 5.29 -11.62
CA GLU A 51 -13.03 4.35 -12.60
C GLU A 51 -11.54 4.06 -12.34
N LEU A 52 -11.01 3.04 -13.00
CA LEU A 52 -9.56 2.80 -13.05
C LEU A 52 -8.86 3.96 -13.73
N MET A 53 -7.79 4.44 -13.12
CA MET A 53 -6.93 5.48 -13.72
C MET A 53 -6.17 4.93 -14.94
N PRO A 54 -5.64 5.80 -15.80
CA PRO A 54 -4.90 5.39 -16.99
C PRO A 54 -3.76 4.42 -16.66
N THR A 55 -3.74 3.30 -17.39
CA THR A 55 -2.70 2.26 -17.34
C THR A 55 -1.29 2.82 -17.50
N GLU A 56 -1.15 3.96 -18.15
CA GLU A 56 0.12 4.66 -18.32
C GLU A 56 0.83 4.99 -17.01
N LEU A 57 0.06 5.34 -15.98
CA LEU A 57 0.59 5.59 -14.63
C LEU A 57 1.09 4.29 -13.98
N ASP A 58 0.49 3.15 -14.31
CA ASP A 58 0.95 1.84 -13.83
C ASP A 58 2.27 1.44 -14.49
N ARG A 59 2.45 1.75 -15.78
CA ARG A 59 3.73 1.53 -16.47
C ARG A 59 4.84 2.34 -15.82
N VAL A 60 4.61 3.63 -15.56
CA VAL A 60 5.59 4.48 -14.87
C VAL A 60 5.94 3.92 -13.49
N ILE A 61 4.95 3.48 -12.70
CA ILE A 61 5.18 2.87 -11.40
C ILE A 61 6.03 1.61 -11.51
N LEU A 62 5.72 0.71 -12.44
CA LEU A 62 6.45 -0.55 -12.59
C LEU A 62 7.88 -0.31 -13.09
N GLU A 63 8.10 0.66 -13.98
CA GLU A 63 9.44 1.07 -14.40
C GLU A 63 10.25 1.64 -13.23
N LEU A 64 9.64 2.47 -12.39
CA LEU A 64 10.25 2.99 -11.16
C LEU A 64 10.61 1.85 -10.19
N VAL A 65 9.68 0.93 -9.93
CA VAL A 65 9.93 -0.24 -9.06
C VAL A 65 11.09 -1.07 -9.58
N ARG A 66 11.21 -1.25 -10.90
CA ARG A 66 12.33 -1.98 -11.50
C ARG A 66 13.66 -1.26 -11.33
N SER A 67 13.68 0.08 -11.36
CA SER A 67 14.92 0.84 -11.20
C SER A 67 15.40 0.88 -9.74
N VAL A 68 14.49 0.93 -8.76
CA VAL A 68 14.83 1.09 -7.33
C VAL A 68 14.69 -0.18 -6.49
N GLY A 69 13.92 -1.17 -6.95
CA GLY A 69 13.61 -2.40 -6.20
C GLY A 69 14.80 -3.33 -5.96
N ARG A 70 15.98 -3.00 -6.51
CA ARG A 70 17.26 -3.68 -6.18
C ARG A 70 18.00 -3.04 -5.02
N SER A 71 17.75 -1.76 -4.73
CA SER A 71 18.47 -0.98 -3.73
C SER A 71 17.66 -0.73 -2.45
N GLU A 72 16.33 -0.73 -2.53
CA GLU A 72 15.47 -0.46 -1.38
C GLU A 72 14.17 -1.29 -1.42
N PRO A 73 13.58 -1.61 -0.27
CA PRO A 73 12.26 -2.24 -0.22
C PRO A 73 11.17 -1.29 -0.73
N VAL A 74 10.27 -1.82 -1.57
CA VAL A 74 9.19 -1.05 -2.18
C VAL A 74 7.84 -1.64 -1.78
N VAL A 75 6.91 -0.79 -1.36
CA VAL A 75 5.51 -1.15 -1.13
C VAL A 75 4.68 -0.55 -2.25
N LEU A 76 4.11 -1.42 -3.09
CA LEU A 76 3.10 -1.04 -4.07
C LEU A 76 1.73 -1.01 -3.40
N ASP A 77 1.17 0.19 -3.24
CA ASP A 77 -0.16 0.36 -2.68
C ASP A 77 -1.19 0.43 -3.81
N SER A 78 -2.26 -0.36 -3.64
CA SER A 78 -3.33 -0.54 -4.62
C SER A 78 -2.79 -1.13 -5.93
N VAL A 79 -2.04 -2.24 -5.87
CA VAL A 79 -1.57 -2.97 -7.06
C VAL A 79 -1.81 -4.47 -6.89
N PRO A 80 -2.47 -5.15 -7.84
CA PRO A 80 -3.11 -4.58 -9.04
C PRO A 80 -4.41 -3.84 -8.70
N ARG A 81 -4.80 -2.87 -9.53
CA ARG A 81 -6.13 -2.24 -9.51
C ARG A 81 -7.10 -2.92 -10.47
N GLY A 82 -6.57 -3.63 -11.47
CA GLY A 82 -7.35 -4.36 -12.45
C GLY A 82 -6.51 -5.35 -13.24
N CYS A 83 -7.17 -6.14 -14.09
CA CYS A 83 -6.53 -7.18 -14.90
C CYS A 83 -5.38 -6.64 -15.75
N GLU A 84 -5.54 -5.47 -16.37
CA GLU A 84 -4.47 -4.88 -17.18
C GLU A 84 -3.21 -4.56 -16.38
N GLN A 85 -3.36 -4.01 -15.17
CA GLN A 85 -2.22 -3.77 -14.31
C GLN A 85 -1.59 -5.07 -13.81
N ALA A 86 -2.40 -6.10 -13.52
CA ALA A 86 -1.88 -7.42 -13.19
C ALA A 86 -1.05 -7.99 -14.34
N ARG A 87 -1.52 -7.88 -15.59
CA ARG A 87 -0.76 -8.27 -16.79
C ARG A 87 0.56 -7.52 -16.90
N LEU A 88 0.56 -6.20 -16.70
CA LEU A 88 1.79 -5.40 -16.72
C LEU A 88 2.76 -5.81 -15.60
N LEU A 89 2.26 -6.06 -14.39
CA LEU A 89 3.07 -6.50 -13.26
C LEU A 89 3.73 -7.85 -13.57
N LEU A 90 2.98 -8.80 -14.14
CA LEU A 90 3.51 -10.11 -14.54
C LEU A 90 4.52 -10.00 -15.70
N ALA A 91 4.27 -9.10 -16.66
CA ALA A 91 5.19 -8.83 -17.77
C ALA A 91 6.43 -8.01 -17.36
N SER A 92 6.44 -7.41 -16.16
CA SER A 92 7.54 -6.55 -15.71
C SER A 92 8.83 -7.31 -15.41
N GLY A 93 8.79 -8.64 -15.34
CA GLY A 93 9.94 -9.48 -14.99
C GLY A 93 10.26 -9.51 -13.48
N LEU A 94 9.42 -8.92 -12.64
CA LEU A 94 9.45 -9.16 -11.19
C LEU A 94 9.05 -10.62 -10.95
N THR A 95 9.96 -11.40 -10.38
CA THR A 95 9.71 -12.83 -10.13
C THR A 95 8.81 -13.02 -8.90
N GLY A 96 8.11 -14.16 -8.80
CA GLY A 96 7.27 -14.49 -7.65
C GLY A 96 8.00 -14.57 -6.30
N THR A 97 9.34 -14.62 -6.31
CA THR A 97 10.17 -14.53 -5.09
C THR A 97 10.42 -13.09 -4.64
N GLN A 98 10.31 -12.13 -5.56
CA GLN A 98 10.49 -10.69 -5.32
C GLN A 98 9.16 -9.97 -5.02
N LEU A 99 8.04 -10.65 -5.28
CA LEU A 99 6.70 -10.11 -5.09
C LEU A 99 5.98 -10.87 -3.98
N THR A 100 5.46 -10.12 -3.01
CA THR A 100 4.52 -10.61 -2.01
C THR A 100 3.29 -9.75 -2.08
N VAL A 101 2.13 -10.37 -2.27
CA VAL A 101 0.85 -9.65 -2.27
C VAL A 101 0.19 -9.81 -0.91
N LEU A 102 -0.13 -8.67 -0.30
CA LEU A 102 -0.87 -8.60 0.96
C LEU A 102 -2.28 -8.11 0.61
N HIS A 103 -3.26 -8.99 0.76
CA HIS A 103 -4.64 -8.72 0.41
C HIS A 103 -5.47 -8.52 1.67
N LEU A 104 -6.02 -7.30 1.84
CA LEU A 104 -6.96 -7.00 2.92
C LEU A 104 -8.36 -7.42 2.48
N ARG A 105 -8.74 -8.65 2.85
CA ARG A 105 -9.97 -9.30 2.41
C ARG A 105 -11.15 -8.83 3.26
N ALA A 106 -12.21 -8.37 2.61
CA ALA A 106 -13.48 -8.10 3.28
C ALA A 106 -14.08 -9.42 3.82
N PRO A 107 -14.69 -9.43 5.02
CA PRO A 107 -15.28 -10.64 5.60
C PRO A 107 -16.49 -11.14 4.81
N ASP A 108 -17.30 -10.20 4.30
CA ASP A 108 -18.54 -10.45 3.55
C ASP A 108 -18.49 -9.76 2.18
N ASP A 109 -19.62 -9.22 1.72
CA ASP A 109 -19.72 -8.48 0.47
C ASP A 109 -18.76 -7.25 0.45
N PRO A 110 -17.81 -7.18 -0.50
CA PRO A 110 -16.85 -6.09 -0.57
C PRO A 110 -17.48 -4.71 -0.80
N PHE A 111 -18.65 -4.65 -1.45
CA PHE A 111 -19.37 -3.40 -1.69
C PHE A 111 -19.96 -2.88 -0.37
N GLU A 112 -20.74 -3.68 0.35
CA GLU A 112 -21.34 -3.30 1.63
C GLU A 112 -20.26 -2.94 2.65
N PHE A 113 -19.21 -3.75 2.74
CA PHE A 113 -18.07 -3.49 3.62
C PHE A 113 -17.40 -2.14 3.33
N SER A 114 -17.12 -1.88 2.05
CA SER A 114 -16.50 -0.62 1.61
C SER A 114 -17.41 0.58 1.87
N MET A 115 -18.71 0.46 1.56
CA MET A 115 -19.70 1.50 1.80
C MET A 115 -19.81 1.84 3.29
N ARG A 116 -19.99 0.84 4.15
CA ARG A 116 -20.07 1.00 5.61
C ARG A 116 -18.87 1.78 6.14
N ARG A 117 -17.65 1.43 5.73
CA ARG A 117 -16.43 2.09 6.18
C ARG A 117 -16.27 3.50 5.65
N GLN A 118 -16.66 3.77 4.40
CA GLN A 118 -16.56 5.12 3.82
C GLN A 118 -17.57 6.07 4.46
N LEU A 119 -18.81 5.63 4.69
CA LEU A 119 -19.83 6.41 5.39
C LEU A 119 -19.43 6.71 6.84
N ALA A 120 -18.94 5.70 7.57
CA ALA A 120 -18.46 5.89 8.94
C ALA A 120 -17.30 6.89 9.01
N ARG A 121 -16.39 6.86 8.03
CA ARG A 121 -15.27 7.81 7.94
C ARG A 121 -15.75 9.24 7.67
N ALA A 122 -16.65 9.42 6.73
CA ALA A 122 -17.23 10.74 6.42
C ALA A 122 -17.91 11.33 7.66
N ALA A 123 -18.71 10.51 8.36
CA ALA A 123 -19.37 10.90 9.61
C ALA A 123 -18.36 11.29 10.70
N SER A 124 -17.29 10.51 10.91
CA SER A 124 -16.27 10.81 11.93
C SER A 124 -15.48 12.09 11.69
N ARG A 125 -15.45 12.56 10.43
CA ARG A 125 -14.70 13.76 10.02
C ARG A 125 -15.57 15.01 9.96
N GLY A 126 -16.88 14.89 10.25
CA GLY A 126 -17.82 15.98 10.06
C GLY A 126 -17.91 16.44 8.60
N GLU A 127 -17.62 15.54 7.65
CA GLU A 127 -17.77 15.86 6.22
C GLU A 127 -19.26 16.11 5.92
N ALA A 128 -19.52 16.98 4.93
CA ALA A 128 -20.87 17.25 4.44
C ALA A 128 -21.60 15.93 4.12
N PRO A 129 -22.94 15.88 4.24
CA PRO A 129 -23.69 14.66 3.96
C PRO A 129 -23.32 14.10 2.59
N VAL A 130 -23.09 12.78 2.57
CA VAL A 130 -22.66 12.06 1.37
C VAL A 130 -23.67 12.28 0.25
N THR A 131 -23.20 12.81 -0.88
CA THR A 131 -24.08 13.17 -2.00
C THR A 131 -24.42 11.94 -2.85
N GLY A 132 -25.47 12.04 -3.68
CA GLY A 132 -25.78 10.98 -4.65
C GLY A 132 -24.62 10.70 -5.64
N LYS A 133 -23.84 11.74 -5.99
CA LYS A 133 -22.63 11.61 -6.81
C LYS A 133 -21.55 10.80 -6.08
N ASP A 134 -21.38 11.02 -4.77
CA ASP A 134 -20.44 10.26 -3.97
C ASP A 134 -20.84 8.79 -3.88
N LEU A 135 -22.12 8.51 -3.62
CA LEU A 135 -22.63 7.13 -3.61
C LEU A 135 -22.36 6.43 -4.95
N LEU A 136 -22.69 7.06 -6.08
CA LEU A 136 -22.43 6.49 -7.40
C LEU A 136 -20.94 6.21 -7.62
N ARG A 137 -20.07 7.13 -7.22
CA ARG A 137 -18.61 6.95 -7.31
C ARG A 137 -18.12 5.80 -6.43
N MET A 138 -18.64 5.67 -5.21
CA MET A 138 -18.29 4.59 -4.29
C MET A 138 -18.73 3.22 -4.84
N THR A 139 -19.95 3.14 -5.38
CA THR A 139 -20.47 1.94 -6.05
C THR A 139 -19.60 1.53 -7.22
N ARG A 140 -19.21 2.46 -8.09
CA ARG A 140 -18.33 2.16 -9.22
C ARG A 140 -16.97 1.63 -8.77
N LYS A 141 -16.38 2.20 -7.71
CA LYS A 141 -15.11 1.70 -7.15
C LYS A 141 -15.21 0.27 -6.64
N ALA A 142 -16.33 -0.07 -5.98
CA ALA A 142 -16.55 -1.43 -5.51
C ALA A 142 -16.76 -2.42 -6.66
N HIS A 143 -17.48 -2.04 -7.72
CA HIS A 143 -17.57 -2.87 -8.93
C HIS A 143 -16.22 -3.05 -9.59
N VAL A 144 -15.41 -1.99 -9.72
CA VAL A 144 -14.02 -2.09 -10.21
C VAL A 144 -13.23 -3.11 -9.38
N TYR A 145 -13.37 -3.09 -8.05
CA TYR A 145 -12.70 -4.08 -7.22
C TYR A 145 -13.15 -5.51 -7.52
N ALA A 146 -14.47 -5.75 -7.54
CA ALA A 146 -15.03 -7.09 -7.76
C ALA A 146 -14.75 -7.63 -9.18
N GLU A 147 -14.89 -6.80 -10.20
CA GLU A 147 -14.84 -7.20 -11.61
C GLU A 147 -13.45 -7.11 -12.23
N GLN A 148 -12.55 -6.30 -11.65
CA GLN A 148 -11.21 -6.07 -12.21
C GLN A 148 -10.09 -6.43 -11.23
N THR A 149 -10.17 -5.96 -9.99
CA THR A 149 -9.10 -6.21 -9.01
C THR A 149 -9.03 -7.69 -8.62
N LEU A 150 -10.15 -8.31 -8.25
CA LEU A 150 -10.18 -9.72 -7.83
C LEU A 150 -9.73 -10.68 -8.96
N PRO A 151 -10.19 -10.54 -10.22
CA PRO A 151 -9.66 -11.37 -11.31
C PRO A 151 -8.17 -11.10 -11.58
N GLY A 152 -7.71 -9.85 -11.53
CA GLY A 152 -6.29 -9.53 -11.66
C GLY A 152 -5.43 -10.14 -10.54
N LEU A 153 -5.96 -10.21 -9.31
CA LEU A 153 -5.30 -10.90 -8.20
C LEU A 153 -5.24 -12.41 -8.45
N ALA A 154 -6.31 -13.01 -8.98
CA ALA A 154 -6.33 -14.42 -9.36
C ALA A 154 -5.31 -14.73 -10.47
N ASP A 155 -5.13 -13.83 -11.45
CA ASP A 155 -4.10 -13.95 -12.49
C ASP A 155 -2.69 -14.01 -11.89
N ILE A 156 -2.41 -13.16 -10.90
CA ILE A 156 -1.13 -13.16 -10.17
C ILE A 156 -0.96 -14.45 -9.35
N ALA A 157 -2.04 -14.94 -8.72
CA ALA A 157 -2.01 -16.19 -7.96
C ALA A 157 -1.61 -17.38 -8.83
N ARG A 158 -2.14 -17.44 -10.06
CA ARG A 158 -1.89 -18.53 -11.02
C ARG A 158 -0.43 -18.64 -11.45
N THR A 159 0.38 -17.59 -11.28
CA THR A 159 1.82 -17.65 -11.58
C THR A 159 2.65 -18.18 -10.40
N GLY A 160 2.01 -18.62 -9.31
CA GLY A 160 2.68 -19.06 -8.09
C GLY A 160 3.20 -17.92 -7.21
N THR A 161 2.80 -16.67 -7.50
CA THR A 161 3.09 -15.54 -6.62
C THR A 161 2.40 -15.73 -5.28
N ARG A 162 3.12 -15.46 -4.17
CA ARG A 162 2.54 -15.59 -2.83
C ARG A 162 1.52 -14.47 -2.58
N ILE A 163 0.31 -14.88 -2.21
CA ILE A 163 -0.77 -13.99 -1.78
C ILE A 163 -1.14 -14.39 -0.35
N ALA A 164 -1.14 -13.42 0.55
CA ALA A 164 -1.60 -13.59 1.92
C ALA A 164 -2.82 -12.72 2.17
N ASP A 165 -3.90 -13.36 2.61
CA ASP A 165 -5.15 -12.70 2.97
C ASP A 165 -5.14 -12.34 4.46
N PHE A 166 -5.56 -11.12 4.76
CA PHE A 166 -5.75 -10.61 6.12
C PHE A 166 -7.17 -10.07 6.26
N ASP A 167 -7.76 -10.24 7.43
CA ASP A 167 -9.11 -9.74 7.72
C ASP A 167 -9.12 -8.21 7.76
N ALA A 168 -9.85 -7.59 6.82
CA ALA A 168 -9.93 -6.14 6.73
C ALA A 168 -10.82 -5.50 7.81
N ASP A 169 -11.67 -6.26 8.52
CA ASP A 169 -12.56 -5.78 9.58
C ASP A 169 -11.91 -5.87 10.98
N ALA A 170 -10.79 -6.58 11.09
CA ALA A 170 -10.03 -6.66 12.33
C ALA A 170 -9.40 -5.29 12.71
N PRO A 171 -9.13 -5.06 14.02
CA PRO A 171 -8.46 -3.85 14.49
C PRO A 171 -7.12 -3.61 13.79
N VAL A 172 -6.81 -2.34 13.49
CA VAL A 172 -5.62 -1.93 12.71
C VAL A 172 -4.32 -2.49 13.30
N ASP A 173 -4.15 -2.42 14.62
CA ASP A 173 -2.93 -2.89 15.28
C ASP A 173 -2.75 -4.41 15.15
N ARG A 174 -3.86 -5.16 15.21
CA ARG A 174 -3.85 -6.60 15.01
C ARG A 174 -3.45 -6.96 13.57
N VAL A 175 -4.09 -6.34 12.58
CA VAL A 175 -3.77 -6.59 11.16
C VAL A 175 -2.31 -6.19 10.86
N ALA A 176 -1.84 -5.08 11.41
CA ALA A 176 -0.46 -4.63 11.25
C ALA A 176 0.54 -5.64 11.85
N GLN A 177 0.23 -6.21 13.02
CA GLN A 177 1.03 -7.26 13.63
C GLN A 177 1.04 -8.54 12.80
N GLU A 178 -0.12 -9.01 12.34
CA GLU A 178 -0.25 -10.22 11.50
C GLU A 178 0.55 -10.08 10.19
N ILE A 179 0.43 -8.93 9.50
CA ILE A 179 1.21 -8.63 8.29
C ILE A 179 2.70 -8.67 8.60
N ARG A 180 3.13 -8.06 9.70
CA ARG A 180 4.53 -8.00 10.07
C ARG A 180 5.09 -9.39 10.35
N GLU A 181 4.39 -10.19 11.14
CA GLU A 181 4.78 -11.57 11.44
C GLU A 181 4.88 -12.42 10.17
N TYR A 182 3.93 -12.25 9.24
CA TYR A 182 3.98 -12.88 7.93
C TYR A 182 5.24 -12.49 7.16
N LEU A 183 5.55 -11.19 7.08
CA LEU A 183 6.73 -10.69 6.36
C LEU A 183 8.05 -11.18 7.00
N VAL A 184 8.14 -11.24 8.33
CA VAL A 184 9.32 -11.79 9.03
C VAL A 184 9.48 -13.28 8.76
N ARG A 185 8.40 -14.07 8.88
CA ARG A 185 8.41 -15.51 8.63
C ARG A 185 8.89 -15.87 7.22
N HIS A 186 8.60 -15.01 6.25
CA HIS A 186 8.96 -15.21 4.84
C HIS A 186 10.23 -14.45 4.43
N GLY A 187 10.98 -13.92 5.38
CA GLY A 187 12.28 -13.28 5.13
C GLY A 187 12.20 -11.93 4.40
N ALA A 188 11.01 -11.32 4.30
CA ALA A 188 10.82 -10.00 3.69
C ALA A 188 11.13 -8.85 4.67
N LEU A 189 11.11 -9.12 5.97
CA LEU A 189 11.52 -8.17 7.01
C LEU A 189 12.43 -8.84 8.06
N PRO A 190 13.35 -8.09 8.69
CA PRO A 190 14.12 -8.60 9.82
C PRO A 190 13.22 -8.79 11.07
N PRO A 191 13.58 -9.73 11.98
CA PRO A 191 12.93 -9.84 13.28
C PRO A 191 13.03 -8.53 14.07
N LEU A 192 12.10 -8.25 14.99
CA LEU A 192 12.31 -7.15 15.95
C LEU A 192 13.55 -7.49 16.74
N ARG A 193 14.56 -6.62 16.69
CA ARG A 193 15.58 -6.62 17.73
C ARG A 193 14.90 -6.09 18.99
N ALA A 194 14.82 -6.91 20.03
CA ALA A 194 14.51 -6.40 21.35
C ALA A 194 15.55 -5.31 21.64
N VAL A 195 15.10 -4.06 21.76
CA VAL A 195 15.94 -2.99 22.28
C VAL A 195 16.17 -3.39 23.74
N ALA A 196 17.32 -3.99 24.02
CA ALA A 196 17.72 -4.24 25.40
C ALA A 196 17.70 -2.87 26.09
N SER A 197 16.80 -2.72 27.05
CA SER A 197 16.81 -1.61 27.98
C SER A 197 18.13 -1.70 28.76
N THR A 198 19.19 -1.08 28.25
CA THR A 198 20.39 -0.75 29.03
C THR A 198 20.04 0.40 29.98
N GLY A 199 19.10 0.13 30.89
CA GLY A 199 18.97 0.86 32.14
C GLY A 199 20.04 0.33 33.08
N ALA A 200 21.27 0.78 32.86
CA ALA A 200 22.37 0.58 33.77
C ALA A 200 21.94 1.07 35.16
N GLY A 201 21.80 0.14 36.10
CA GLY A 201 21.67 0.46 37.51
C GLY A 201 22.92 1.22 37.97
N ALA A 202 22.77 2.50 38.27
CA ALA A 202 23.79 3.23 39.01
C ALA A 202 23.69 2.81 40.49
N THR A 203 24.43 1.77 40.87
CA THR A 203 24.81 1.54 42.26
C THR A 203 25.62 2.74 42.74
N ARG A 204 24.99 3.64 43.49
CA ARG A 204 25.71 4.63 44.32
C ARG A 204 26.33 3.90 45.50
N GLN A 205 27.63 3.59 45.39
CA GLN A 205 28.49 3.40 46.56
C GLN A 205 29.27 4.70 46.78
N GLY A 206 29.34 5.16 48.04
CA GLY A 206 30.33 6.13 48.47
C GLY A 206 29.77 7.39 49.14
N ALA A 207 29.52 7.29 50.44
CA ALA A 207 29.68 8.43 51.35
C ALA A 207 30.11 7.89 52.72
N GLY A 208 31.44 7.73 52.89
CA GLY A 208 32.05 7.69 54.21
C GLY A 208 32.17 9.12 54.77
N PRO A 209 32.11 9.30 56.10
CA PRO A 209 32.05 10.62 56.73
C PRO A 209 33.45 11.22 56.86
N CYS A 210 33.57 12.53 56.65
CA CYS A 210 34.73 13.29 57.11
C CYS A 210 34.37 14.06 58.38
N SER A 211 35.28 13.91 59.35
CA SER A 211 35.42 14.63 60.60
C SER A 211 35.54 16.15 60.44
#